data_AF-A0A8I2ZIQ7-F1
#
_entry.id   AF-A0A8I2ZIQ7-F1
#
_cell.length_a   1.000
_cell.length_b   1.000
_cell.length_c   1.000
_cell.angle_alpha   90.00
_cell.angle_beta   90.00
_cell.angle_gamma   90.00
#
_symmetry.space_group_name_H-M   'P 1'
#
loop_
_entity.id
_entity.type
_entity.pdbx_description
1 polymer ?
#
loop_
_entity_poly.entity_id
_entity_poly.type
_entity_poly.pdbx_seq_one_letter_code
_entity_poly.pdbx_strand_id
1 'polypeptide(L)'
;MAAPPVVNFITGNANKLREVKAILEPAITVNGPVLVEDTGLCFKSLGDLPGPYIKWFMQSIGHQGLNNLLAAYDDKSADAVCTFAYSPGPGQKPILFQGRTRGTIVQPRGPPDFGWDAIFEYDGKTYAEMDKAAKNRISHRGLALAKLQQWFSEQQVA
;
A
#
# COMPACT_ATOMS: atom_id res chain seq x y z
N MET A 1 9.30 34.00 -8.84
CA MET A 1 8.81 32.83 -8.08
C MET A 1 9.52 31.60 -8.63
N ALA A 2 10.16 30.80 -7.78
CA ALA A 2 10.75 29.53 -8.22
C ALA A 2 9.62 28.60 -8.69
N ALA A 3 9.84 27.84 -9.77
CA ALA A 3 8.88 26.84 -10.22
C ALA A 3 8.60 25.84 -9.09
N PRO A 4 7.35 25.37 -8.92
CA PRO A 4 7.03 24.38 -7.90
C PRO A 4 7.86 23.12 -8.13
N PRO A 5 8.37 22.48 -7.06
CA PRO A 5 9.15 21.26 -7.19
C PRO A 5 8.32 20.17 -7.85
N VAL A 6 8.86 19.56 -8.91
CA VAL A 6 8.25 18.42 -9.61
C VAL A 6 8.62 17.14 -8.86
N VAL A 7 7.62 16.39 -8.40
CA VAL A 7 7.82 15.08 -7.76
C VAL A 7 7.42 13.98 -8.74
N ASN A 8 8.35 13.06 -9.02
CA ASN A 8 8.07 11.90 -9.86
C ASN A 8 7.39 10.82 -9.00
N PHE A 9 6.13 10.51 -9.30
CA PHE A 9 5.40 9.43 -8.65
C PHE A 9 5.58 8.12 -9.41
N ILE A 10 6.16 7.10 -8.77
CA ILE A 10 6.36 5.77 -9.34
C ILE A 10 5.76 4.73 -8.40
N THR A 11 4.78 3.95 -8.85
CA THR A 11 4.14 2.94 -7.99
C THR A 11 5.03 1.69 -7.77
N GLY A 12 5.18 1.26 -6.51
CA GLY A 12 5.84 0.02 -6.03
C GLY A 12 6.70 0.18 -4.74
N ASN A 13 7.18 -0.94 -4.13
CA ASN A 13 8.03 -0.93 -2.92
C ASN A 13 9.49 -0.49 -3.13
N ALA A 14 10.30 -0.50 -2.07
CA ALA A 14 11.75 -0.29 -2.14
C ALA A 14 12.46 -1.32 -3.05
N ASN A 15 11.98 -2.57 -3.11
CA ASN A 15 12.44 -3.54 -4.12
C ASN A 15 11.98 -3.12 -5.51
N LYS A 16 10.82 -2.50 -5.66
CA LYS A 16 10.33 -1.92 -6.91
C LYS A 16 11.15 -0.71 -7.31
N LEU A 17 11.63 0.12 -6.40
CA LEU A 17 12.58 1.18 -6.73
C LEU A 17 13.90 0.56 -7.23
N ARG A 18 14.37 -0.54 -6.61
CA ARG A 18 15.52 -1.31 -7.12
C ARG A 18 15.23 -2.03 -8.43
N GLU A 19 14.04 -2.57 -8.66
CA GLU A 19 13.62 -3.25 -9.89
C GLU A 19 13.41 -2.22 -11.00
N VAL A 20 12.71 -1.12 -10.74
CA VAL A 20 12.57 0.05 -11.62
C VAL A 20 13.96 0.58 -11.95
N LYS A 21 14.88 0.72 -10.98
CA LYS A 21 16.27 1.05 -11.28
C LYS A 21 16.98 -0.04 -12.08
N ALA A 22 16.89 -1.31 -11.73
CA ALA A 22 17.60 -2.38 -12.44
C ALA A 22 17.07 -2.62 -13.88
N ILE A 23 15.76 -2.44 -14.08
CA ILE A 23 15.06 -2.61 -15.36
C ILE A 23 15.17 -1.33 -16.20
N LEU A 24 15.10 -0.16 -15.56
CA LEU A 24 15.02 1.12 -16.25
C LEU A 24 16.26 1.99 -16.08
N GLU A 25 17.32 1.66 -15.33
CA GLU A 25 18.56 2.47 -15.27
C GLU A 25 19.15 2.75 -16.66
N PRO A 26 19.15 1.79 -17.61
CA PRO A 26 19.58 2.09 -18.98
C PRO A 26 18.62 3.04 -19.74
N ALA A 27 17.39 3.24 -19.26
CA ALA A 27 16.28 3.91 -19.97
C ALA A 27 15.72 5.17 -19.27
N ILE A 28 15.89 5.31 -17.95
CA ILE A 28 15.29 6.33 -17.09
C ILE A 28 16.23 6.64 -15.92
N THR A 29 16.77 7.84 -15.93
CA THR A 29 17.51 8.41 -14.79
C THR A 29 16.60 9.34 -14.00
N VAL A 30 16.23 8.97 -12.77
CA VAL A 30 15.49 9.86 -11.87
C VAL A 30 16.47 10.72 -11.07
N ASN A 31 16.82 11.87 -11.63
CA ASN A 31 17.76 12.84 -11.06
C ASN A 31 17.09 13.91 -10.17
N GLY A 32 16.08 13.51 -9.39
CA GLY A 32 15.35 14.44 -8.54
C GLY A 32 14.39 13.73 -7.58
N PRO A 33 13.48 14.48 -6.96
CA PRO A 33 12.54 13.95 -5.99
C PRO A 33 11.69 12.81 -6.58
N VAL A 34 11.63 11.70 -5.87
CA VAL A 34 10.86 10.50 -6.22
C VAL A 34 10.04 10.03 -5.03
N LEU A 35 8.79 9.68 -5.29
CA LEU A 35 7.89 9.08 -4.33
C LEU A 35 7.39 7.76 -4.89
N VAL A 36 7.54 6.69 -4.10
CA VAL A 36 7.00 5.37 -4.43
C VAL A 36 6.06 4.84 -3.38
N GLU A 37 5.16 3.94 -3.75
CA GLU A 37 4.14 3.37 -2.88
C GLU A 37 3.98 1.87 -3.10
N ASP A 38 3.99 1.08 -2.02
CA ASP A 38 3.56 -0.32 -2.06
C ASP A 38 2.45 -0.63 -1.08
N THR A 39 1.64 -1.62 -1.44
CA THR A 39 0.53 -2.10 -0.61
C THR A 39 0.60 -3.61 -0.46
N GLY A 40 0.43 -4.08 0.77
CA GLY A 40 0.35 -5.50 1.11
C GLY A 40 -0.87 -5.82 1.96
N LEU A 41 -1.27 -7.09 1.92
CA LEU A 41 -2.32 -7.65 2.77
C LEU A 41 -1.74 -8.84 3.53
N CYS A 42 -1.61 -8.70 4.84
CA CYS A 42 -0.86 -9.62 5.70
C CYS A 42 -1.80 -10.46 6.55
N PHE A 43 -1.94 -11.75 6.28
CA PHE A 43 -2.76 -12.63 7.10
C PHE A 43 -1.94 -13.16 8.29
N LYS A 44 -2.43 -12.98 9.51
CA LYS A 44 -1.66 -13.33 10.72
C LYS A 44 -1.38 -14.81 10.84
N SER A 45 -2.37 -15.63 10.55
CA SER A 45 -2.24 -17.09 10.54
C SER A 45 -1.26 -17.65 9.52
N LEU A 46 -0.87 -16.88 8.50
CA LEU A 46 0.11 -17.28 7.49
C LEU A 46 1.46 -16.58 7.67
N GLY A 47 1.75 -16.04 8.85
CA GLY A 47 3.00 -15.31 9.09
C GLY A 47 3.15 -14.07 8.21
N ASP A 48 2.06 -13.30 8.07
CA ASP A 48 1.95 -12.09 7.25
C ASP A 48 2.00 -12.29 5.72
N LEU A 49 1.97 -13.53 5.22
CA LEU A 49 1.65 -13.81 3.82
C LEU A 49 0.16 -13.55 3.52
N PRO A 50 -0.22 -13.20 2.27
CA PRO A 50 0.64 -13.02 1.09
C PRO A 50 1.46 -11.72 1.12
N GLY A 51 1.11 -10.76 1.97
CA GLY A 51 1.86 -9.52 2.18
C GLY A 51 2.08 -8.75 0.87
N PRO A 52 3.33 -8.44 0.47
CA PRO A 52 3.64 -7.71 -0.76
C PRO A 52 3.31 -8.51 -2.04
N TYR A 53 3.08 -9.82 -1.93
CA TYR A 53 2.75 -10.68 -3.06
C TYR A 53 1.25 -10.72 -3.35
N ILE A 54 0.43 -9.97 -2.61
CA ILE A 54 -1.04 -10.02 -2.70
C ILE A 54 -1.57 -9.85 -4.13
N LYS A 55 -0.92 -9.05 -4.98
CA LYS A 55 -1.29 -8.91 -6.39
C LYS A 55 -1.33 -10.27 -7.10
N TRP A 56 -0.28 -11.06 -6.92
CA TRP A 56 -0.13 -12.36 -7.60
C TRP A 56 -1.14 -13.36 -7.07
N PHE A 57 -1.32 -13.39 -5.75
CA PHE A 57 -2.36 -14.24 -5.14
C PHE A 57 -3.76 -13.85 -5.64
N MET A 58 -4.09 -12.56 -5.63
CA MET A 58 -5.38 -12.07 -6.12
C MET A 58 -5.62 -12.46 -7.58
N GLN A 59 -4.61 -12.37 -8.44
CA GLN A 59 -4.70 -12.79 -9.84
C GLN A 59 -4.87 -14.31 -10.01
N SER A 60 -4.21 -15.12 -9.17
CA SER A 60 -4.22 -16.57 -9.30
C SER A 60 -5.46 -17.23 -8.70
N ILE A 61 -5.94 -16.76 -7.55
CA ILE A 61 -6.98 -17.46 -6.77
C ILE A 61 -8.21 -16.58 -6.47
N GLY A 62 -8.17 -15.28 -6.79
CA GLY A 62 -9.27 -14.35 -6.60
C GLY A 62 -9.71 -14.18 -5.14
N HIS A 63 -10.83 -13.47 -4.94
CA HIS A 63 -11.39 -13.19 -3.62
C HIS A 63 -11.71 -14.48 -2.84
N GLN A 64 -12.41 -15.43 -3.47
CA GLN A 64 -12.79 -16.68 -2.81
C GLN A 64 -11.57 -17.51 -2.43
N GLY A 65 -10.58 -17.62 -3.32
CA GLY A 65 -9.37 -18.36 -3.03
C GLY A 65 -8.56 -17.73 -1.89
N LEU A 66 -8.44 -16.39 -1.86
CA LEU A 66 -7.80 -15.68 -0.75
C LEU A 66 -8.50 -15.94 0.58
N ASN A 67 -9.83 -15.94 0.61
CA ASN A 67 -10.58 -16.32 1.80
C ASN A 67 -10.33 -17.80 2.18
N ASN A 68 -10.34 -18.70 1.20
CA ASN A 68 -10.14 -20.14 1.40
C ASN A 68 -8.74 -20.49 1.93
N LEU A 69 -7.71 -19.67 1.67
CA LEU A 69 -6.37 -19.86 2.27
C LEU A 69 -6.42 -19.87 3.79
N LEU A 70 -7.40 -19.19 4.38
CA LEU A 70 -7.56 -19.13 5.82
C LEU A 70 -8.59 -20.14 6.34
N ALA A 71 -9.22 -20.97 5.50
CA ALA A 71 -10.32 -21.85 5.92
C ALA A 71 -9.99 -22.72 7.14
N ALA A 72 -8.76 -23.25 7.21
CA ALA A 72 -8.29 -24.13 8.27
C ALA A 72 -7.79 -23.42 9.56
N TYR A 73 -7.80 -22.09 9.62
CA TYR A 73 -7.24 -21.31 10.74
C TYR A 73 -8.33 -20.55 11.49
N ASP A 74 -8.45 -20.68 12.80
CA ASP A 74 -9.47 -19.92 13.55
C ASP A 74 -9.22 -18.40 13.47
N ASP A 75 -7.95 -17.98 13.52
CA ASP A 75 -7.57 -16.58 13.39
C ASP A 75 -7.65 -16.14 11.92
N LYS A 76 -8.61 -15.26 11.63
CA LYS A 76 -8.79 -14.60 10.33
C LYS A 76 -8.27 -13.17 10.33
N SER A 77 -7.56 -12.73 11.37
CA SER A 77 -7.07 -11.37 11.46
C SER A 77 -6.02 -11.09 10.39
N ALA A 78 -6.06 -9.86 9.89
CA ALA A 78 -5.14 -9.41 8.86
C ALA A 78 -4.82 -7.93 9.02
N ASP A 79 -3.70 -7.53 8.46
CA ASP A 79 -3.32 -6.13 8.35
C ASP A 79 -3.23 -5.72 6.88
N ALA A 80 -3.96 -4.68 6.53
CA ALA A 80 -3.69 -3.92 5.32
C ALA A 80 -2.52 -2.96 5.60
N VAL A 81 -1.49 -2.97 4.76
CA VAL A 81 -0.27 -2.16 4.96
C VAL A 81 0.03 -1.37 3.69
N CYS A 82 0.26 -0.06 3.83
CA CYS A 82 0.77 0.79 2.75
C CYS A 82 2.07 1.42 3.22
N THR A 83 3.09 1.45 2.36
CA THR A 83 4.33 2.17 2.62
C THR A 83 4.62 3.10 1.45
N PHE A 84 4.66 4.40 1.74
CA PHE A 84 5.29 5.38 0.85
C PHE A 84 6.80 5.44 1.15
N ALA A 85 7.62 5.54 0.11
CA ALA A 85 9.04 5.82 0.24
C ALA A 85 9.39 7.04 -0.62
N TYR A 86 9.86 8.09 0.03
CA TYR A 86 10.26 9.34 -0.61
C TYR A 86 11.78 9.47 -0.62
N SER A 87 12.37 9.92 -1.72
CA SER A 87 13.76 10.37 -1.77
C SER A 87 13.85 11.72 -2.47
N PRO A 88 14.56 12.72 -1.90
CA PRO A 88 14.79 14.01 -2.56
C PRO A 88 15.64 13.92 -3.84
N GLY A 89 16.40 12.83 -4.02
CA GLY A 89 17.26 12.63 -5.19
C GLY A 89 18.42 11.67 -4.95
N PRO A 90 19.30 11.51 -5.96
CA PRO A 90 20.46 10.63 -5.88
C PRO A 90 21.35 10.92 -4.65
N GLY A 91 21.88 9.86 -4.03
CA GLY A 91 22.72 9.96 -2.83
C GLY A 91 21.97 10.18 -1.51
N GLN A 92 20.67 10.49 -1.56
CA GLN A 92 19.85 10.66 -0.35
C GLN A 92 19.17 9.36 0.05
N LYS A 93 19.17 9.07 1.36
CA LYS A 93 18.47 7.89 1.91
C LYS A 93 16.95 8.08 1.78
N PRO A 94 16.20 7.06 1.33
CA PRO A 94 14.74 7.13 1.31
C PRO A 94 14.15 7.27 2.72
N ILE A 95 13.10 8.08 2.84
CA ILE A 95 12.29 8.26 4.04
C ILE A 95 11.01 7.44 3.85
N LEU A 96 10.66 6.63 4.84
CA LEU A 96 9.52 5.70 4.77
C LEU A 96 8.35 6.21 5.61
N PHE A 97 7.15 6.16 5.03
CA PHE A 97 5.90 6.49 5.69
C PHE A 97 4.96 5.31 5.58
N GLN A 98 4.75 4.60 6.69
CA GLN A 98 3.93 3.39 6.71
C GLN A 98 2.61 3.64 7.43
N GLY A 99 1.51 3.25 6.80
CA GLY A 99 0.19 3.15 7.40
C GLY A 99 -0.26 1.69 7.47
N ARG A 100 -0.96 1.33 8.54
CA ARG A 100 -1.50 0.00 8.75
C ARG A 100 -2.93 0.12 9.26
N THR A 101 -3.83 -0.71 8.72
CA THR A 101 -5.18 -0.88 9.25
C THR A 101 -5.33 -2.36 9.60
N ARG A 102 -5.71 -2.63 10.86
CA ARG A 102 -6.03 -3.98 11.32
C ARG A 102 -7.47 -4.30 10.98
N GLY A 103 -7.71 -5.50 10.50
CA GLY A 103 -9.04 -5.99 10.16
C GLY A 103 -9.09 -7.50 10.16
N THR A 104 -10.10 -8.03 9.48
CA THR A 104 -10.39 -9.47 9.42
C THR A 104 -10.70 -9.88 7.99
N ILE A 105 -10.25 -11.07 7.59
CA ILE A 105 -10.59 -11.63 6.29
C ILE A 105 -11.94 -12.35 6.37
N VAL A 106 -12.85 -11.96 5.49
CA VAL A 106 -14.24 -12.45 5.46
C VAL A 106 -14.62 -12.94 4.07
N GLN A 107 -15.79 -13.57 3.94
CA GLN A 107 -16.35 -13.89 2.63
C GLN A 107 -16.54 -12.61 1.82
N PRO A 108 -16.35 -12.63 0.49
CA PRO A 108 -16.41 -11.43 -0.31
C PRO A 108 -17.78 -10.74 -0.24
N ARG A 109 -17.80 -9.44 0.08
CA ARG A 109 -19.00 -8.59 0.05
C ARG A 109 -18.69 -7.24 -0.58
N GLY A 110 -19.68 -6.63 -1.22
CA GLY A 110 -19.55 -5.37 -1.96
C GLY A 110 -19.01 -5.54 -3.39
N PRO A 111 -18.88 -4.45 -4.17
CA PRO A 111 -18.39 -4.48 -5.54
C PRO A 111 -16.92 -4.94 -5.63
N PRO A 112 -16.60 -5.95 -6.46
CA PRO A 112 -15.25 -6.53 -6.54
C PRO A 112 -14.30 -5.73 -7.46
N ASP A 113 -14.48 -4.42 -7.56
CA ASP A 113 -13.85 -3.59 -8.60
C ASP A 113 -12.39 -3.22 -8.28
N PHE A 114 -11.96 -3.35 -7.02
CA PHE A 114 -10.65 -2.89 -6.58
C PHE A 114 -9.92 -3.90 -5.68
N GLY A 115 -8.98 -4.63 -6.29
CA GLY A 115 -8.01 -5.46 -5.57
C GLY A 115 -8.69 -6.51 -4.70
N TRP A 116 -8.39 -6.49 -3.40
CA TRP A 116 -8.86 -7.43 -2.39
C TRP A 116 -9.85 -6.77 -1.40
N ASP A 117 -10.35 -5.57 -1.71
CA ASP A 117 -11.20 -4.79 -0.81
C ASP A 117 -12.45 -5.56 -0.35
N ALA A 118 -13.00 -6.44 -1.21
CA ALA A 118 -14.21 -7.18 -0.93
C ALA A 118 -14.05 -8.22 0.18
N ILE A 119 -12.82 -8.61 0.55
CA ILE A 119 -12.57 -9.62 1.59
C ILE A 119 -11.94 -9.06 2.87
N PHE A 120 -11.54 -7.79 2.89
CA PHE A 120 -10.94 -7.16 4.06
C PHE A 120 -11.98 -6.33 4.81
N GLU A 121 -12.38 -6.81 5.99
CA GLU A 121 -13.35 -6.18 6.86
C GLU A 121 -12.69 -5.29 7.91
N TYR A 122 -13.25 -4.09 8.07
CA TYR A 122 -12.95 -3.13 9.13
C TYR A 122 -14.27 -2.62 9.72
N ASP A 123 -14.45 -2.73 11.03
CA ASP A 123 -15.64 -2.29 11.77
C ASP A 123 -16.97 -2.77 11.15
N GLY A 124 -17.03 -4.06 10.78
CA GLY A 124 -18.24 -4.72 10.27
C GLY A 124 -18.57 -4.45 8.79
N LYS A 125 -17.73 -3.70 8.06
CA LYS A 125 -17.86 -3.49 6.61
C LYS A 125 -16.58 -3.89 5.89
N THR A 126 -16.72 -4.52 4.73
CA THR A 126 -15.58 -4.69 3.83
C THR A 126 -15.18 -3.34 3.25
N TYR A 127 -13.93 -3.18 2.84
CA TYR A 127 -13.52 -1.96 2.13
C TYR A 127 -14.31 -1.71 0.86
N ALA A 128 -14.80 -2.75 0.19
CA ALA A 128 -15.66 -2.62 -0.98
C ALA A 128 -17.05 -2.09 -0.65
N GLU A 129 -17.55 -2.32 0.57
CA GLU A 129 -18.83 -1.79 1.06
C GLU A 129 -18.75 -0.32 1.54
N MET A 130 -17.55 0.26 1.58
CA MET A 130 -17.31 1.61 2.06
C MET A 130 -17.30 2.64 0.94
N ASP A 131 -17.89 3.82 1.21
CA ASP A 131 -17.67 4.99 0.38
C ASP A 131 -16.18 5.33 0.32
N LYS A 132 -15.69 5.66 -0.88
CA LYS A 132 -14.26 5.95 -1.12
C LYS A 132 -13.69 7.00 -0.16
N ALA A 133 -14.46 8.06 0.13
CA ALA A 133 -14.04 9.11 1.06
C ALA A 133 -13.94 8.61 2.52
N ALA A 134 -14.86 7.73 2.94
CA ALA A 134 -14.83 7.13 4.27
C ALA A 134 -13.65 6.16 4.41
N LYS A 135 -13.47 5.27 3.42
CA LYS A 135 -12.32 4.36 3.35
C LYS A 135 -11.00 5.15 3.43
N ASN A 136 -10.85 6.20 2.65
CA ASN A 136 -9.61 6.97 2.61
C ASN A 136 -9.19 7.55 3.98
N ARG A 137 -10.13 7.86 4.88
CA ARG A 137 -9.82 8.38 6.22
C ARG A 137 -9.22 7.33 7.16
N ILE A 138 -9.61 6.06 6.99
CA ILE A 138 -9.21 4.95 7.89
C ILE A 138 -8.21 3.98 7.26
N SER A 139 -8.04 4.05 5.94
CA SER A 139 -7.24 3.07 5.21
C SER A 139 -5.75 3.25 5.46
N HIS A 140 -5.05 2.13 5.49
CA HIS A 140 -3.60 2.01 5.46
C HIS A 140 -2.92 3.01 4.51
N ARG A 141 -3.42 3.19 3.29
CA ARG A 141 -2.91 4.21 2.35
C ARG A 141 -3.14 5.63 2.83
N GLY A 142 -4.35 5.96 3.29
CA GLY A 142 -4.66 7.27 3.85
C GLY A 142 -3.80 7.62 5.07
N LEU A 143 -3.59 6.66 5.96
CA LEU A 143 -2.72 6.80 7.13
C LEU A 143 -1.25 7.01 6.73
N ALA A 144 -0.77 6.29 5.71
CA ALA A 144 0.58 6.46 5.19
C ALA A 144 0.74 7.85 4.54
N LEU A 145 -0.27 8.31 3.80
CA LEU A 145 -0.28 9.62 3.14
C LEU A 145 -0.35 10.76 4.17
N ALA A 146 -1.11 10.62 5.24
CA ALA A 146 -1.18 11.61 6.32
C ALA A 146 0.20 11.84 6.96
N LYS A 147 0.97 10.76 7.18
CA LYS A 147 2.35 10.86 7.69
C LYS A 147 3.29 11.57 6.71
N LEU A 148 3.16 11.28 5.41
CA LEU A 148 3.91 11.98 4.37
C LEU A 148 3.57 13.47 4.34
N GLN A 149 2.27 13.82 4.41
CA GLN A 149 1.80 15.21 4.43
C GLN A 149 2.34 15.97 5.63
N GLN A 150 2.22 15.38 6.83
CA GLN A 150 2.76 15.96 8.07
C GLN A 150 4.25 16.26 7.92
N TRP A 151 5.03 15.30 7.42
CA TRP A 151 6.46 15.48 7.23
C TRP A 151 6.77 16.65 6.28
N PHE A 152 6.10 16.76 5.13
CA PHE A 152 6.31 17.89 4.22
C PHE A 152 5.91 19.24 4.83
N SER A 153 4.85 19.28 5.64
CA SER A 153 4.45 20.52 6.34
C SER A 153 5.51 20.96 7.34
N GLU A 154 6.12 20.04 8.08
CA GLU A 154 7.20 20.33 9.03
C GLU A 154 8.46 20.86 8.32
N GLN A 155 8.75 20.40 7.09
CA GLN A 155 9.89 20.88 6.31
C GLN A 155 9.72 22.30 5.74
N GLN A 156 8.50 22.81 5.60
CA GLN A 156 8.25 24.17 5.06
C GLN A 156 8.35 25.28 6.11
N VAL A 157 8.39 24.91 7.39
CA VAL A 157 8.49 25.84 8.53
C VAL A 157 9.96 26.04 8.97
N ALA A 158 10.89 25.25 8.41
CA ALA A 158 12.32 25.26 8.72
C ALA A 158 13.15 26.07 7.71
#